data_AF-A0A2G9HMT8-F1
#
_entry.id   AF-A0A2G9HMT8-F1
#
_cell.length_a   1.000
_cell.length_b   1.000
_cell.length_c   1.000
_cell.angle_alpha   90.00
_cell.angle_beta   90.00
_cell.angle_gamma   90.00
#
_symmetry.space_group_name_H-M   'P 1'
#
loop_
_entity.id
_entity.type
_entity.pdbx_description
1 polymer ?
#
loop_
_entity_poly.entity_id
_entity_poly.type
_entity_poly.pdbx_seq_one_letter_code
_entity_poly.pdbx_strand_id
1 'polypeptide(L)'
;MMLGFDLFLTRQSRLCVPAQIRYQLVICTRPKTLVTTPNDGILFEWVRACCKVMTQSLVPESDMRRPDVRSHVSVQETTSSVDVYSSTTLLRKDWIGAFKGVGASSSNKFSYASSACFKSIISFGDSLADTGNTVYLLPESRRPPHFTLPPYGETFFGHPTGRCSDGRLIIDFIAQELGLPFVAPFYGSGRIDGIKGNVSNFVDGVNFAVVGATALEDSFFNERGVKLPVLNASLVAQMGWFKGFLSKMCHTSSDCKKYLESSLVLVGEIGGNDYNHAFFEGIKVAEVQSFAPDVVKTIGSAIIELINLGAVTLMVPGNCPIGCSTAYLTYFLTRNMGDYDENGCIKWLNKFAEYHNELLRTELGRIQKLHPHATIIYADYYNAAMEIYRSPNVFGFGGGALKACCGGEGPYNMNFAVQCGYSPSKSCKDPSLYVNWDGVHLTEAAYKRIALGLLRGSYTTPRLAATCPRIFYTDSRPYQQ
;
A
#
# COMPACT_ATOMS: atom_id res chain seq x y z
N MET A 1 -38.60 2.08 -18.79
CA MET A 1 -38.05 2.92 -19.86
C MET A 1 -37.41 4.13 -19.19
N MET A 2 -36.08 4.11 -19.03
CA MET A 2 -35.27 5.25 -18.55
C MET A 2 -34.12 5.39 -19.56
N LEU A 3 -34.02 6.55 -20.21
CA LEU A 3 -32.93 6.89 -21.12
C LEU A 3 -31.87 7.64 -20.31
N GLY A 4 -30.69 7.04 -20.15
CA GLY A 4 -29.51 7.74 -19.60
C GLY A 4 -28.74 8.40 -20.74
N PHE A 5 -28.43 9.70 -20.59
CA PHE A 5 -27.52 10.44 -21.48
C PHE A 5 -26.19 10.63 -20.77
N ASP A 6 -25.09 10.22 -21.39
CA ASP A 6 -23.73 10.54 -20.94
C ASP A 6 -23.21 11.79 -21.68
N LEU A 7 -22.76 12.80 -20.92
CA LEU A 7 -22.23 14.06 -21.45
C LEU A 7 -20.71 14.08 -21.28
N PHE A 8 -19.94 14.18 -22.37
CA PHE A 8 -18.47 14.34 -22.32
C PHE A 8 -18.08 15.76 -22.74
N LEU A 9 -17.40 16.50 -21.85
CA LEU A 9 -16.75 17.78 -22.14
C LEU A 9 -15.23 17.57 -22.19
N THR A 10 -14.59 17.88 -23.31
CA THR A 10 -13.12 17.86 -23.44
C THR A 10 -12.58 19.27 -23.68
N ARG A 11 -11.54 19.66 -22.91
CA ARG A 11 -10.84 20.94 -23.01
C ARG A 11 -9.49 20.70 -23.68
N GLN A 12 -9.19 21.36 -24.79
CA GLN A 12 -7.84 21.40 -25.35
C GLN A 12 -7.30 22.85 -25.26
N SER A 13 -6.10 23.02 -24.72
CA SER A 13 -5.31 24.24 -24.98
C SER A 13 -3.81 24.00 -24.79
N ARG A 14 -3.03 24.28 -25.84
CA ARG A 14 -1.58 24.60 -25.77
C ARG A 14 -1.34 26.03 -26.29
N LEU A 15 -0.63 26.80 -25.46
CA LEU A 15 0.23 27.99 -25.67
C LEU A 15 -0.27 29.28 -26.39
N CYS A 16 -0.18 30.38 -25.60
CA CYS A 16 0.07 31.81 -25.84
C CYS A 16 -0.72 32.66 -26.89
N VAL A 17 -1.32 33.76 -26.38
CA VAL A 17 -2.04 34.92 -27.04
C VAL A 17 -3.57 34.69 -27.20
N PRO A 18 -4.46 35.69 -26.94
CA PRO A 18 -5.79 35.43 -26.36
C PRO A 18 -6.78 34.91 -27.43
N ALA A 19 -7.07 33.62 -27.40
CA ALA A 19 -7.97 32.97 -28.34
C ALA A 19 -9.36 32.69 -27.72
N GLN A 20 -10.40 32.99 -28.50
CA GLN A 20 -11.82 32.73 -28.20
C GLN A 20 -12.08 31.28 -27.77
N ILE A 21 -12.90 31.08 -26.74
CA ILE A 21 -13.33 29.75 -26.29
C ILE A 21 -14.49 29.28 -27.17
N ARG A 22 -14.31 28.16 -27.89
CA ARG A 22 -15.40 27.46 -28.59
C ARG A 22 -15.75 26.18 -27.83
N TYR A 23 -17.04 25.90 -27.67
CA TYR A 23 -17.54 24.64 -27.13
C TYR A 23 -18.14 23.80 -28.27
N GLN A 24 -17.83 22.51 -28.29
CA GLN A 24 -18.46 21.52 -29.17
C GLN A 24 -19.24 20.51 -28.34
N LEU A 25 -20.51 20.29 -28.72
CA LEU A 25 -21.36 19.25 -28.14
C LEU A 25 -21.61 18.19 -29.21
N VAL A 26 -21.31 16.92 -28.89
CA VAL A 26 -21.54 15.77 -29.78
C VAL A 26 -22.55 14.84 -29.12
N ILE A 27 -23.67 14.59 -29.81
CA ILE A 27 -24.73 13.68 -29.33
C ILE A 27 -24.84 12.51 -30.31
N CYS A 28 -24.72 11.29 -29.80
CA CYS A 28 -24.85 10.05 -30.59
C CYS A 28 -25.95 9.16 -29.98
N THR A 29 -26.83 8.60 -30.81
CA THR A 29 -27.88 7.66 -30.39
C THR A 29 -27.65 6.27 -30.98
N ARG A 30 -27.77 5.20 -30.19
CA ARG A 30 -27.74 3.80 -30.68
C ARG A 30 -29.16 3.18 -30.60
N PRO A 31 -29.68 2.52 -31.66
CA PRO A 31 -30.80 1.60 -31.53
C PRO A 31 -30.30 0.24 -31.02
N LYS A 32 -31.07 -0.43 -30.15
CA LYS A 32 -30.85 -1.85 -29.78
C LYS A 32 -31.81 -2.72 -30.61
N THR A 33 -31.29 -3.69 -31.34
CA THR A 33 -32.06 -4.83 -31.84
C THR A 33 -31.40 -6.12 -31.37
N LEU A 34 -32.19 -7.01 -30.76
CA LEU A 34 -31.77 -8.35 -30.31
C LEU A 34 -32.13 -9.35 -31.42
N VAL A 35 -31.17 -10.16 -31.87
CA VAL A 35 -31.45 -11.34 -32.71
C VAL A 35 -30.75 -12.53 -32.06
N THR A 36 -31.49 -13.60 -31.80
CA THR A 36 -31.00 -14.87 -31.30
C THR A 36 -31.09 -15.92 -32.40
N THR A 37 -30.02 -16.67 -32.65
CA THR A 37 -30.06 -17.94 -33.41
C THR A 37 -29.36 -19.06 -32.63
N PRO A 38 -29.82 -20.31 -32.76
CA PRO A 38 -29.29 -21.44 -32.00
C PRO A 38 -28.11 -22.10 -32.72
N ASN A 39 -27.07 -22.37 -31.94
CA ASN A 39 -25.82 -23.07 -32.26
C ASN A 39 -24.76 -22.27 -33.05
N ASP A 40 -23.57 -22.25 -32.42
CA ASP A 40 -22.25 -21.79 -32.87
C ASP A 40 -22.00 -20.28 -33.03
N GLY A 41 -21.25 -19.73 -32.06
CA GLY A 41 -20.37 -18.56 -32.21
C GLY A 41 -21.04 -17.18 -32.29
N ILE A 42 -20.73 -16.29 -31.33
CA ILE A 42 -21.14 -14.88 -31.38
C ILE A 42 -20.38 -14.17 -32.52
N LEU A 43 -21.09 -13.85 -33.61
CA LEU A 43 -20.68 -12.85 -34.60
C LEU A 43 -21.26 -11.48 -34.20
N PHE A 44 -20.42 -10.46 -34.02
CA PHE A 44 -20.88 -9.07 -33.90
C PHE A 44 -20.89 -8.42 -35.30
N GLU A 45 -22.05 -7.88 -35.69
CA GLU A 45 -22.20 -7.09 -36.92
C GLU A 45 -21.83 -5.61 -36.65
N TRP A 46 -21.14 -4.97 -37.60
CA TRP A 46 -20.73 -3.56 -37.51
C TRP A 46 -21.91 -2.63 -37.80
N VAL A 47 -22.34 -1.83 -36.82
CA VAL A 47 -23.40 -0.81 -37.03
C VAL A 47 -22.81 0.59 -36.94
N ARG A 48 -22.96 1.38 -38.01
CA ARG A 48 -22.62 2.82 -38.03
C ARG A 48 -23.51 3.59 -37.05
N ALA A 49 -22.91 4.40 -36.17
CA ALA A 49 -23.65 5.37 -35.36
C ALA A 49 -23.67 6.73 -36.07
N CYS A 50 -24.84 7.36 -36.17
CA CYS A 50 -24.97 8.76 -36.59
C CYS A 50 -24.81 9.67 -35.37
N CYS A 51 -23.88 10.63 -35.44
CA CYS A 51 -23.65 11.64 -34.41
C CYS A 51 -23.96 13.04 -34.95
N LYS A 52 -24.58 13.90 -34.13
CA LYS A 52 -24.87 15.29 -34.46
C LYS A 52 -23.89 16.19 -33.68
N VAL A 53 -23.20 17.09 -34.38
CA VAL A 53 -22.24 18.04 -33.78
C VAL A 53 -22.85 19.44 -33.80
N MET A 54 -22.92 20.09 -32.64
CA MET A 54 -23.32 21.49 -32.50
C MET A 54 -22.14 22.33 -32.00
N THR A 55 -21.90 23.47 -32.64
CA THR A 55 -20.84 24.44 -32.27
C THR A 55 -21.47 25.73 -31.77
N GLN A 56 -20.96 26.27 -30.66
CA GLN A 56 -21.37 27.58 -30.14
C GLN A 56 -20.13 28.45 -29.92
N SER A 57 -20.18 29.69 -30.40
CA SER A 57 -19.10 30.68 -30.25
C SER A 57 -19.62 31.86 -29.42
N LEU A 58 -18.87 32.26 -28.37
CA LEU A 58 -19.17 33.45 -27.57
C LEU A 58 -18.12 34.53 -27.87
N VAL A 59 -18.58 35.76 -28.15
CA VAL A 59 -17.73 36.95 -28.36
C VAL A 59 -17.78 37.80 -27.09
N PRO A 60 -16.66 38.30 -26.54
CA PRO A 60 -16.69 39.20 -25.39
C PRO A 60 -16.92 40.65 -25.83
N GLU A 61 -17.86 41.34 -25.18
CA GLU A 61 -18.14 42.76 -25.38
C GLU A 61 -17.50 43.57 -24.22
N SER A 62 -16.86 44.68 -24.55
CA SER A 62 -16.20 45.59 -23.61
C SER A 62 -17.08 46.83 -23.33
N ASP A 63 -17.24 47.14 -22.04
CA ASP A 63 -17.53 48.45 -21.44
C ASP A 63 -19.01 48.87 -21.13
N MET A 64 -19.14 49.74 -20.12
CA MET A 64 -20.28 50.06 -19.23
C MET A 64 -21.60 50.60 -19.84
N ARG A 65 -22.74 50.09 -19.32
CA ARG A 65 -23.95 50.79 -18.73
C ARG A 65 -25.26 50.01 -19.01
N ARG A 66 -26.16 49.97 -18.01
CA ARG A 66 -27.47 49.26 -17.95
C ARG A 66 -28.43 49.57 -19.12
N PRO A 67 -29.62 48.92 -19.21
CA PRO A 67 -29.94 47.48 -19.22
C PRO A 67 -30.77 47.10 -20.49
N ASP A 68 -30.93 45.80 -20.72
CA ASP A 68 -31.96 45.18 -21.58
C ASP A 68 -31.71 45.12 -23.12
N VAL A 69 -31.05 44.06 -23.61
CA VAL A 69 -31.19 43.56 -25.01
C VAL A 69 -30.94 42.04 -25.08
N ARG A 70 -31.84 41.31 -25.75
CA ARG A 70 -31.73 39.88 -26.12
C ARG A 70 -30.55 39.63 -27.08
N SER A 71 -29.70 38.64 -26.81
CA SER A 71 -28.72 38.14 -27.78
C SER A 71 -29.32 37.06 -28.69
N HIS A 72 -29.19 37.25 -30.01
CA HIS A 72 -29.55 36.27 -31.04
C HIS A 72 -28.48 35.18 -31.15
N VAL A 73 -28.91 33.90 -31.23
CA VAL A 73 -28.05 32.73 -31.45
C VAL A 73 -28.28 32.22 -32.87
N SER A 74 -27.22 32.15 -33.70
CA SER A 74 -27.26 31.42 -34.97
C SER A 74 -26.67 30.01 -34.78
N VAL A 75 -27.42 28.97 -35.14
CA VAL A 75 -26.97 27.57 -35.10
C VAL A 75 -26.69 27.11 -36.53
N GLN A 76 -25.51 26.54 -36.77
CA GLN A 76 -25.17 25.88 -38.04
C GLN A 76 -25.06 24.37 -37.80
N GLU A 77 -25.83 23.57 -38.54
CA GLU A 77 -25.83 22.10 -38.45
C GLU A 77 -24.98 21.49 -39.57
N THR A 78 -24.06 20.58 -39.23
CA THR A 78 -23.34 19.74 -40.21
C THR A 78 -23.24 18.31 -39.70
N THR A 79 -23.56 17.34 -40.57
CA THR A 79 -23.44 15.89 -40.32
C THR A 79 -22.11 15.36 -40.86
N SER A 80 -21.37 14.60 -40.05
CA SER A 80 -20.17 13.86 -40.50
C SER A 80 -20.06 12.51 -39.77
N SER A 81 -19.59 11.48 -40.47
CA SER A 81 -19.35 10.13 -39.95
C SER A 81 -17.90 10.01 -39.46
N VAL A 82 -17.68 9.52 -38.23
CA VAL A 82 -16.36 9.31 -37.64
C VAL A 82 -16.25 7.86 -37.15
N ASP A 83 -15.22 7.13 -37.59
CA ASP A 83 -14.88 5.80 -37.09
C ASP A 83 -13.97 5.90 -35.85
N VAL A 84 -14.29 5.15 -34.78
CA VAL A 84 -13.50 5.10 -33.53
C VAL A 84 -12.93 3.69 -33.36
N TYR A 85 -11.60 3.56 -33.29
CA TYR A 85 -10.91 2.27 -33.05
C TYR A 85 -10.50 2.13 -31.57
N SER A 86 -10.78 0.95 -30.99
CA SER A 86 -10.30 0.48 -29.69
C SER A 86 -9.30 -0.67 -29.92
N SER A 87 -8.13 -0.62 -29.29
CA SER A 87 -7.08 -1.64 -29.46
C SER A 87 -7.28 -2.81 -28.49
N THR A 88 -7.56 -3.99 -29.03
CA THR A 88 -7.35 -5.28 -28.35
C THR A 88 -6.51 -6.20 -29.24
N THR A 89 -5.51 -6.85 -28.61
CA THR A 89 -4.53 -7.74 -29.23
C THR A 89 -5.17 -9.03 -29.76
N LEU A 90 -4.93 -9.37 -31.03
CA LEU A 90 -5.27 -10.67 -31.63
C LEU A 90 -4.03 -11.28 -32.31
N LEU A 91 -3.69 -12.49 -31.88
CA LEU A 91 -2.72 -13.38 -32.54
C LEU A 91 -3.36 -14.02 -33.78
N ARG A 92 -2.74 -13.89 -34.97
CA ARG A 92 -2.39 -15.00 -35.88
C ARG A 92 -1.75 -14.51 -37.19
N LYS A 93 -0.68 -15.24 -37.56
CA LYS A 93 -0.31 -15.75 -38.90
C LYS A 93 -0.30 -14.77 -40.08
N ASP A 94 0.91 -14.41 -40.52
CA ASP A 94 1.47 -14.78 -41.83
C ASP A 94 2.57 -13.80 -42.25
N TRP A 95 3.84 -14.15 -41.98
CA TRP A 95 5.00 -13.61 -42.71
C TRP A 95 6.01 -14.75 -42.92
N ILE A 96 5.92 -15.38 -44.08
CA ILE A 96 6.96 -16.20 -44.67
C ILE A 96 7.87 -15.24 -45.43
N GLY A 97 9.14 -15.12 -45.03
CA GLY A 97 10.10 -14.33 -45.80
C GLY A 97 11.40 -13.98 -45.09
N ALA A 98 12.34 -14.92 -45.14
CA ALA A 98 13.79 -14.69 -45.15
C ALA A 98 14.44 -13.95 -43.97
N PHE A 99 15.01 -14.70 -43.02
CA PHE A 99 16.40 -14.49 -42.58
C PHE A 99 16.98 -15.82 -42.09
N LYS A 100 18.02 -16.29 -42.80
CA LYS A 100 18.81 -17.47 -42.46
C LYS A 100 19.80 -17.11 -41.34
N GLY A 101 19.76 -17.89 -40.28
CA GLY A 101 20.92 -18.36 -39.50
C GLY A 101 21.77 -17.32 -38.77
N VAL A 102 21.55 -17.19 -37.46
CA VAL A 102 22.64 -17.15 -36.46
C VAL A 102 22.13 -17.90 -35.22
N GLY A 103 22.99 -18.75 -34.65
CA GLY A 103 22.66 -19.83 -33.74
C GLY A 103 21.96 -19.46 -32.44
N ALA A 104 21.19 -20.43 -31.93
CA ALA A 104 20.65 -20.45 -30.59
C ALA A 104 21.80 -20.42 -29.56
N SER A 105 21.98 -19.27 -28.91
CA SER A 105 22.68 -19.21 -27.63
C SER A 105 21.73 -19.76 -26.57
N SER A 106 22.03 -20.96 -26.09
CA SER A 106 21.48 -21.55 -24.88
C SER A 106 21.52 -20.54 -23.73
N SER A 107 20.37 -19.96 -23.39
CA SER A 107 20.19 -19.33 -22.09
C SER A 107 20.21 -20.46 -21.06
N ASN A 108 21.37 -20.65 -20.43
CA ASN A 108 21.51 -21.48 -19.25
C ASN A 108 20.49 -20.98 -18.22
N LYS A 109 19.37 -21.71 -18.09
CA LYS A 109 18.56 -21.69 -16.89
C LYS A 109 19.45 -22.24 -15.79
N PHE A 110 20.16 -21.36 -15.09
CA PHE A 110 20.69 -21.69 -13.78
C PHE A 110 19.49 -21.94 -12.87
N SER A 111 19.08 -23.21 -12.80
CA SER A 111 18.31 -23.73 -11.69
C SER A 111 19.23 -23.67 -10.47
N TYR A 112 19.20 -22.56 -9.74
CA TYR A 112 19.47 -22.61 -8.32
C TYR A 112 18.23 -23.19 -7.65
N ALA A 113 18.01 -24.49 -7.78
CA ALA A 113 17.22 -25.24 -6.81
C ALA A 113 18.04 -25.33 -5.51
N SER A 114 18.31 -24.17 -4.91
CA SER A 114 18.83 -24.02 -3.56
C SER A 114 17.61 -24.01 -2.65
N SER A 115 17.47 -24.99 -1.77
CA SER A 115 16.37 -25.04 -0.80
C SER A 115 16.27 -23.71 -0.02
N ALA A 116 15.26 -22.91 -0.29
CA ALA A 116 14.94 -21.70 0.46
C ALA A 116 14.70 -22.06 1.94
N CYS A 117 15.11 -21.21 2.88
CA CYS A 117 14.96 -21.47 4.31
C CYS A 117 13.49 -21.50 4.75
N PHE A 118 12.66 -20.72 4.06
CA PHE A 118 11.23 -20.68 4.22
C PHE A 118 10.59 -20.97 2.86
N LYS A 119 9.41 -21.59 2.89
CA LYS A 119 8.61 -21.86 1.69
C LYS A 119 7.54 -20.80 1.45
N SER A 120 7.19 -20.06 2.50
CA SER A 120 6.13 -19.06 2.47
C SER A 120 6.30 -18.02 3.57
N ILE A 121 5.61 -16.90 3.39
CA ILE A 121 5.47 -15.86 4.43
C ILE A 121 4.00 -15.77 4.82
N ILE A 122 3.73 -15.80 6.12
CA ILE A 122 2.41 -15.52 6.68
C ILE A 122 2.54 -14.21 7.42
N SER A 123 1.71 -13.21 7.11
CA SER A 123 1.85 -11.87 7.67
C SER A 123 0.58 -11.37 8.32
N PHE A 124 0.74 -10.70 9.44
CA PHE A 124 -0.26 -9.93 10.18
C PHE A 124 0.29 -8.54 10.40
N GLY A 125 -0.56 -7.54 10.57
CA GLY A 125 -0.11 -6.19 10.85
C GLY A 125 -1.04 -5.11 10.37
N ASP A 126 -0.47 -3.94 10.14
CA ASP A 126 -1.21 -2.76 9.71
C ASP A 126 -0.81 -2.28 8.30
N SER A 127 -0.93 -0.97 8.04
CA SER A 127 -0.51 -0.33 6.80
C SER A 127 0.96 -0.50 6.43
N LEU A 128 1.84 -0.76 7.39
CA LEU A 128 3.26 -1.01 7.14
C LEU A 128 3.53 -2.40 6.53
N ALA A 129 2.52 -3.28 6.56
CA ALA A 129 2.57 -4.61 5.98
C ALA A 129 1.43 -4.89 4.98
N ASP A 130 0.37 -4.07 4.89
CA ASP A 130 -0.76 -4.32 3.99
C ASP A 130 -0.35 -4.28 2.50
N THR A 131 -0.61 -5.39 1.81
CA THR A 131 -0.28 -5.61 0.39
C THR A 131 -1.49 -5.45 -0.53
N GLY A 132 -2.64 -5.02 0.01
CA GLY A 132 -3.84 -4.69 -0.73
C GLY A 132 -5.16 -5.14 -0.09
N ASN A 133 -5.17 -5.75 1.10
CA ASN A 133 -6.40 -6.23 1.76
C ASN A 133 -7.43 -5.12 1.92
N THR A 134 -6.98 -3.93 2.35
CA THR A 134 -7.88 -2.80 2.58
C THR A 134 -8.67 -2.40 1.32
N VAL A 135 -8.08 -2.58 0.12
CA VAL A 135 -8.75 -2.30 -1.15
C VAL A 135 -9.99 -3.17 -1.34
N TYR A 136 -9.95 -4.42 -0.89
CA TYR A 136 -11.03 -5.39 -1.05
C TYR A 136 -12.04 -5.35 0.10
N LEU A 137 -11.60 -4.92 1.29
CA LEU A 137 -12.45 -4.81 2.47
C LEU A 137 -13.32 -3.56 2.48
N LEU A 138 -12.85 -2.46 1.87
CA LEU A 138 -13.62 -1.24 1.84
C LEU A 138 -14.71 -1.27 0.77
N PRO A 139 -15.92 -0.78 1.11
CA PRO A 139 -16.97 -0.64 0.11
C PRO A 139 -16.54 0.37 -0.96
N GLU A 140 -17.03 0.18 -2.19
CA GLU A 140 -16.90 1.19 -3.22
C GLU A 140 -17.50 2.50 -2.73
N SER A 141 -16.67 3.56 -2.71
CA SER A 141 -17.05 4.86 -2.22
C SER A 141 -16.72 5.93 -3.27
N ARG A 142 -17.46 7.04 -3.26
CA ARG A 142 -17.17 8.19 -4.14
C ARG A 142 -15.81 8.83 -3.86
N ARG A 143 -15.24 8.57 -2.70
CA ARG A 143 -13.93 9.06 -2.27
C ARG A 143 -13.08 7.86 -1.86
N PRO A 144 -12.50 7.13 -2.84
CA PRO A 144 -11.72 5.93 -2.58
C PRO A 144 -10.51 6.29 -1.71
N PRO A 145 -10.03 5.41 -0.82
CA PRO A 145 -8.91 5.73 0.06
C PRO A 145 -7.70 6.27 -0.68
N HIS A 146 -7.02 7.24 -0.08
CA HIS A 146 -5.92 7.94 -0.74
C HIS A 146 -4.80 7.02 -1.26
N PHE A 147 -4.46 5.95 -0.54
CA PHE A 147 -3.45 4.95 -0.93
C PHE A 147 -3.87 4.03 -2.10
N THR A 148 -5.08 4.17 -2.64
CA THR A 148 -5.53 3.49 -3.86
C THR A 148 -5.52 4.40 -5.10
N LEU A 149 -5.04 5.64 -4.94
CA LEU A 149 -4.96 6.64 -6.00
C LEU A 149 -3.48 6.90 -6.38
N PRO A 150 -3.18 7.32 -7.62
CA PRO A 150 -1.87 7.88 -7.93
C PRO A 150 -1.55 9.06 -7.00
N PRO A 151 -0.30 9.25 -6.54
CA PRO A 151 0.92 8.61 -7.04
C PRO A 151 1.37 7.34 -6.27
N TYR A 152 0.51 6.71 -5.47
CA TYR A 152 0.90 5.47 -4.78
C TYR A 152 1.31 4.37 -5.78
N GLY A 153 2.38 3.64 -5.45
CA GLY A 153 2.93 2.59 -6.30
C GLY A 153 3.74 3.06 -7.52
N GLU A 154 4.00 4.36 -7.71
CA GLU A 154 4.70 4.91 -8.88
C GLU A 154 6.12 4.37 -9.10
N THR A 155 6.85 4.02 -8.04
CA THR A 155 8.28 3.68 -8.12
C THR A 155 8.54 2.28 -8.66
N PHE A 156 7.76 1.27 -8.22
CA PHE A 156 8.00 -0.13 -8.59
C PHE A 156 6.85 -0.76 -9.36
N PHE A 157 5.60 -0.54 -8.95
CA PHE A 157 4.44 -1.16 -9.56
C PHE A 157 3.92 -0.36 -10.78
N GLY A 158 4.21 0.94 -10.84
CA GLY A 158 3.70 1.85 -11.86
C GLY A 158 2.20 2.17 -11.74
N HIS A 159 1.55 1.65 -10.70
CA HIS A 159 0.14 1.91 -10.37
C HIS A 159 -0.14 1.63 -8.88
N PRO A 160 -1.21 2.18 -8.30
CA PRO A 160 -1.60 1.86 -6.93
C PRO A 160 -1.96 0.39 -6.78
N THR A 161 -1.46 -0.26 -5.72
CA THR A 161 -1.82 -1.65 -5.35
C THR A 161 -2.56 -1.73 -4.02
N GLY A 162 -2.76 -0.61 -3.34
CA GLY A 162 -3.23 -0.56 -1.95
C GLY A 162 -2.15 -0.57 -0.88
N ARG A 163 -0.86 -0.66 -1.26
CA ARG A 163 0.26 -0.44 -0.32
C ARG A 163 0.36 1.05 -0.01
N CYS A 164 0.59 1.38 1.27
CA CYS A 164 0.78 2.75 1.72
C CYS A 164 2.22 3.25 1.47
N SER A 165 2.67 3.26 0.21
CA SER A 165 3.98 3.77 -0.19
C SER A 165 3.99 4.16 -1.67
N ASP A 166 5.05 4.82 -2.12
CA ASP A 166 5.34 4.98 -3.57
C ASP A 166 5.71 3.64 -4.23
N GLY A 167 5.89 2.57 -3.46
CA GLY A 167 5.98 1.22 -4.02
C GLY A 167 6.03 0.10 -2.98
N ARG A 168 7.16 -0.61 -2.91
CA ARG A 168 7.32 -1.80 -2.06
C ARG A 168 7.44 -1.48 -0.57
N LEU A 169 6.90 -2.37 0.26
CA LEU A 169 7.00 -2.35 1.73
C LEU A 169 8.13 -3.26 2.21
N ILE A 170 8.44 -3.24 3.52
CA ILE A 170 9.47 -4.10 4.13
C ILE A 170 9.20 -5.59 3.82
N ILE A 171 7.95 -6.03 3.91
CA ILE A 171 7.57 -7.43 3.61
C ILE A 171 7.90 -7.84 2.17
N ASP A 172 7.80 -6.93 1.21
CA ASP A 172 8.12 -7.23 -0.19
C ASP A 172 9.62 -7.44 -0.38
N PHE A 173 10.44 -6.64 0.31
CA PHE A 173 11.90 -6.81 0.33
C PHE A 173 12.32 -8.09 1.06
N ILE A 174 11.66 -8.44 2.17
CA ILE A 174 11.89 -9.72 2.85
C ILE A 174 11.57 -10.88 1.92
N ALA A 175 10.41 -10.88 1.26
CA ALA A 175 10.03 -11.91 0.30
C ALA A 175 11.05 -12.05 -0.82
N GLN A 176 11.46 -10.93 -1.42
CA GLN A 176 12.45 -10.91 -2.50
C GLN A 176 13.80 -11.49 -2.06
N GLU A 177 14.32 -11.10 -0.89
CA GLU A 177 15.61 -11.56 -0.39
C GLU A 177 15.58 -13.04 0.05
N LEU A 178 14.41 -13.56 0.39
CA LEU A 178 14.18 -14.99 0.64
C LEU A 178 13.95 -15.81 -0.65
N GLY A 179 13.86 -15.15 -1.81
CA GLY A 179 13.55 -15.80 -3.10
C GLY A 179 12.10 -16.26 -3.21
N LEU A 180 11.19 -15.65 -2.46
CA LEU A 180 9.76 -15.93 -2.44
C LEU A 180 9.00 -14.91 -3.32
N PRO A 181 7.82 -15.28 -3.86
CA PRO A 181 6.94 -14.31 -4.52
C PRO A 181 6.42 -13.27 -3.51
N PHE A 182 5.95 -12.14 -4.01
CA PHE A 182 5.28 -11.16 -3.14
C PHE A 182 4.05 -11.78 -2.49
N VAL A 183 3.88 -11.48 -1.21
CA VAL A 183 2.86 -12.10 -0.37
C VAL A 183 1.48 -11.55 -0.77
N ALA A 184 0.59 -12.46 -1.17
CA ALA A 184 -0.74 -12.07 -1.63
C ALA A 184 -1.63 -11.59 -0.46
N PRO A 185 -2.42 -10.51 -0.64
CA PRO A 185 -3.43 -10.12 0.33
C PRO A 185 -4.52 -11.19 0.40
N PHE A 186 -4.89 -11.60 1.62
CA PHE A 186 -5.90 -12.62 1.89
C PHE A 186 -7.24 -12.36 1.16
N TYR A 187 -7.69 -11.09 1.11
CA TYR A 187 -8.94 -10.73 0.45
C TYR A 187 -8.82 -10.49 -1.06
N GLY A 188 -7.60 -10.41 -1.61
CA GLY A 188 -7.39 -10.03 -3.01
C GLY A 188 -7.49 -11.16 -4.04
N SER A 189 -7.51 -12.42 -3.60
CA SER A 189 -7.56 -13.59 -4.50
C SER A 189 -8.97 -13.98 -4.96
N GLY A 190 -9.95 -13.07 -4.89
CA GLY A 190 -11.36 -13.32 -5.21
C GLY A 190 -12.25 -13.32 -3.95
N ARG A 191 -13.38 -12.60 -4.02
CA ARG A 191 -14.29 -12.29 -2.89
C ARG A 191 -14.55 -13.51 -2.00
N ILE A 192 -14.12 -13.40 -0.76
CA ILE A 192 -14.46 -14.30 0.34
C ILE A 192 -15.81 -13.86 0.92
N ASP A 193 -16.86 -13.98 0.09
CA ASP A 193 -18.24 -14.12 0.53
C ASP A 193 -18.59 -15.61 0.36
N GLY A 194 -18.16 -16.43 1.33
CA GLY A 194 -18.40 -17.89 1.33
C GLY A 194 -17.33 -18.78 0.68
N ILE A 195 -16.21 -18.20 0.23
CA ILE A 195 -15.00 -18.80 -0.38
C ILE A 195 -15.24 -19.78 -1.55
N LYS A 196 -15.27 -19.22 -2.77
CA LYS A 196 -14.65 -19.83 -3.95
C LYS A 196 -13.43 -18.98 -4.37
N GLY A 197 -12.45 -18.84 -3.48
CA GLY A 197 -11.07 -18.55 -3.83
C GLY A 197 -10.29 -19.85 -3.78
N ASN A 198 -9.40 -20.11 -4.75
CA ASN A 198 -8.62 -21.35 -4.72
C ASN A 198 -7.52 -21.20 -3.67
N VAL A 199 -7.62 -21.94 -2.56
CA VAL A 199 -6.64 -21.91 -1.47
C VAL A 199 -5.23 -22.30 -1.94
N SER A 200 -5.13 -22.98 -3.11
CA SER A 200 -3.85 -23.20 -3.79
C SER A 200 -3.09 -21.90 -4.11
N ASN A 201 -3.76 -20.75 -4.16
CA ASN A 201 -3.13 -19.46 -4.43
C ASN A 201 -2.29 -18.95 -3.25
N PHE A 202 -2.37 -19.58 -2.08
CA PHE A 202 -1.67 -19.16 -0.86
C PHE A 202 -0.59 -20.15 -0.41
N VAL A 203 -0.22 -21.11 -1.26
CA VAL A 203 0.87 -22.06 -0.96
C VAL A 203 2.19 -21.35 -0.69
N ASP A 204 2.44 -20.23 -1.38
CA ASP A 204 3.66 -19.44 -1.25
C ASP A 204 3.55 -18.32 -0.19
N GLY A 205 2.42 -18.22 0.51
CA GLY A 205 2.21 -17.25 1.58
C GLY A 205 0.89 -16.49 1.48
N VAL A 206 0.54 -15.82 2.57
CA VAL A 206 -0.70 -15.05 2.72
C VAL A 206 -0.50 -13.90 3.70
N ASN A 207 -1.10 -12.75 3.39
CA ASN A 207 -1.02 -11.57 4.22
C ASN A 207 -2.41 -11.14 4.71
N PHE A 208 -2.56 -10.99 6.02
CA PHE A 208 -3.78 -10.57 6.72
C PHE A 208 -3.73 -9.11 7.21
N ALA A 209 -2.60 -8.41 7.00
CA ALA A 209 -2.44 -7.03 7.44
C ALA A 209 -3.44 -6.08 6.75
N VAL A 210 -3.92 -5.07 7.48
CA VAL A 210 -4.93 -4.10 7.02
C VAL A 210 -4.55 -2.70 7.48
N VAL A 211 -4.65 -1.71 6.60
CA VAL A 211 -4.39 -0.30 6.92
C VAL A 211 -5.20 0.16 8.12
N GLY A 212 -4.53 0.76 9.10
CA GLY A 212 -5.16 1.27 10.33
C GLY A 212 -5.52 0.20 11.36
N ALA A 213 -5.13 -1.05 11.16
CA ALA A 213 -5.34 -2.10 12.15
C ALA A 213 -4.65 -1.79 13.47
N THR A 214 -5.37 -2.04 14.56
CA THR A 214 -4.91 -1.98 15.95
C THR A 214 -4.56 -3.39 16.45
N ALA A 215 -3.78 -3.50 17.51
CA ALA A 215 -3.66 -4.77 18.23
C ALA A 215 -4.97 -5.07 18.99
N LEU A 216 -5.49 -4.07 19.69
CA LEU A 216 -6.71 -4.15 20.50
C LEU A 216 -7.99 -4.07 19.66
N GLU A 217 -9.09 -4.61 20.19
CA GLU A 217 -10.40 -4.54 19.53
C GLU A 217 -11.08 -3.18 19.70
N ASP A 218 -11.99 -2.85 18.77
CA ASP A 218 -12.72 -1.57 18.74
C ASP A 218 -13.42 -1.22 20.06
N SER A 219 -13.89 -2.22 20.82
CA SER A 219 -14.54 -2.02 22.12
C SER A 219 -13.66 -1.26 23.10
N PHE A 220 -12.35 -1.55 23.14
CA PHE A 220 -11.39 -0.87 24.00
C PHE A 220 -11.35 0.65 23.76
N PHE A 221 -11.41 1.04 22.49
CA PHE A 221 -11.35 2.43 22.04
C PHE A 221 -12.68 3.14 22.19
N ASN A 222 -13.78 2.47 21.85
CA ASN A 222 -15.14 3.01 21.98
C ASN A 222 -15.46 3.39 23.43
N GLU A 223 -15.06 2.56 24.40
CA GLU A 223 -15.21 2.85 25.84
C GLU A 223 -14.43 4.10 26.30
N ARG A 224 -13.40 4.48 25.55
CA ARG A 224 -12.52 5.63 25.82
C ARG A 224 -12.82 6.83 24.92
N GLY A 225 -13.88 6.77 24.12
CA GLY A 225 -14.27 7.83 23.19
C GLY A 225 -13.30 8.04 22.03
N VAL A 226 -12.42 7.08 21.75
CA VAL A 226 -11.50 7.11 20.59
C VAL A 226 -12.22 6.59 19.37
N LYS A 227 -12.25 7.36 18.29
CA LYS A 227 -12.85 6.95 17.02
C LYS A 227 -11.84 6.16 16.20
N LEU A 228 -12.21 4.95 15.83
CA LEU A 228 -11.45 4.15 14.88
C LEU A 228 -11.97 4.29 13.45
N PRO A 229 -11.16 3.94 12.43
CA PRO A 229 -11.63 3.70 11.09
C PRO A 229 -12.75 2.65 11.04
N VAL A 230 -13.52 2.65 9.96
CA VAL A 230 -14.75 1.84 9.82
C VAL A 230 -14.52 0.33 9.84
N LEU A 231 -13.30 -0.14 9.54
CA LEU A 231 -13.01 -1.57 9.44
C LEU A 231 -12.53 -2.14 10.78
N ASN A 232 -13.30 -3.07 11.35
CA ASN A 232 -12.79 -3.92 12.42
C ASN A 232 -11.82 -4.95 11.83
N ALA A 233 -10.54 -4.60 11.90
CA ALA A 233 -9.43 -5.39 11.35
C ALA A 233 -8.29 -5.54 12.36
N SER A 234 -8.61 -5.52 13.66
CA SER A 234 -7.65 -5.68 14.74
C SER A 234 -6.82 -6.95 14.60
N LEU A 235 -5.69 -7.06 15.30
CA LEU A 235 -4.90 -8.29 15.34
C LEU A 235 -5.75 -9.50 15.76
N VAL A 236 -6.70 -9.29 16.68
CA VAL A 236 -7.67 -10.33 17.10
C VAL A 236 -8.53 -10.78 15.92
N ALA A 237 -9.05 -9.84 15.12
CA ALA A 237 -9.81 -10.15 13.92
C ALA A 237 -8.96 -10.89 12.87
N GLN A 238 -7.74 -10.42 12.62
CA GLN A 238 -6.80 -11.06 11.69
C GLN A 238 -6.46 -12.50 12.11
N MET A 239 -6.27 -12.75 13.41
CA MET A 239 -6.11 -14.11 13.96
C MET A 239 -7.36 -14.98 13.75
N GLY A 240 -8.55 -14.40 13.85
CA GLY A 240 -9.81 -15.05 13.49
C GLY A 240 -9.85 -15.47 12.02
N TRP A 241 -9.48 -14.57 11.11
CA TRP A 241 -9.41 -14.84 9.67
C TRP A 241 -8.38 -15.93 9.35
N PHE A 242 -7.23 -15.89 10.00
CA PHE A 242 -6.18 -16.88 9.83
C PHE A 242 -6.62 -18.28 10.28
N LYS A 243 -7.30 -18.42 11.43
CA LYS A 243 -7.88 -19.70 11.85
C LYS A 243 -8.91 -20.21 10.85
N GLY A 244 -9.78 -19.32 10.35
CA GLY A 244 -10.72 -19.62 9.29
C GLY A 244 -10.03 -20.09 8.01
N PHE A 245 -8.90 -19.48 7.65
CA PHE A 245 -8.06 -19.86 6.52
C PHE A 245 -7.43 -21.24 6.71
N LEU A 246 -6.78 -21.50 7.85
CA LEU A 246 -6.15 -22.79 8.14
C LEU A 246 -7.15 -23.95 8.06
N SER A 247 -8.36 -23.77 8.60
CA SER A 247 -9.41 -24.79 8.54
C SER A 247 -9.85 -25.20 7.13
N LYS A 248 -9.56 -24.35 6.12
CA LYS A 248 -9.90 -24.58 4.72
C LYS A 248 -8.69 -25.00 3.89
N MET A 249 -7.50 -24.54 4.25
CA MET A 249 -6.25 -24.88 3.57
C MET A 249 -5.78 -26.28 3.91
N CYS A 250 -5.91 -26.68 5.17
CA CYS A 250 -5.35 -27.94 5.66
C CYS A 250 -6.43 -29.01 5.73
N HIS A 251 -6.15 -30.17 5.14
CA HIS A 251 -7.02 -31.35 5.31
C HIS A 251 -6.82 -32.00 6.68
N THR A 252 -5.63 -31.90 7.25
CA THR A 252 -5.30 -32.43 8.58
C THR A 252 -4.52 -31.42 9.41
N SER A 253 -4.56 -31.56 10.74
CA SER A 253 -3.72 -30.75 11.64
C SER A 253 -2.23 -30.91 11.34
N SER A 254 -1.80 -32.08 10.86
CA SER A 254 -0.40 -32.29 10.46
C SER A 254 -0.01 -31.46 9.24
N ASP A 255 -0.92 -31.22 8.29
CA ASP A 255 -0.63 -30.42 7.09
C ASP A 255 -0.47 -28.95 7.46
N CYS A 256 -1.35 -28.45 8.34
CA CYS A 256 -1.23 -27.12 8.91
C CYS A 256 0.10 -26.92 9.63
N LYS A 257 0.46 -27.88 10.48
CA LYS A 257 1.73 -27.83 11.21
C LYS A 257 2.91 -27.77 10.24
N LYS A 258 2.96 -28.62 9.22
CA LYS A 258 4.03 -28.62 8.20
C LYS A 258 4.12 -27.30 7.43
N TYR A 259 2.97 -26.72 7.06
CA TYR A 259 2.92 -25.42 6.40
C TYR A 259 3.56 -24.36 7.31
N LEU A 260 3.08 -24.26 8.56
CA LEU A 260 3.54 -23.27 9.54
C LEU A 260 4.99 -23.45 10.00
N GLU A 261 5.45 -24.69 10.14
CA GLU A 261 6.84 -25.02 10.46
C GLU A 261 7.80 -24.54 9.36
N SER A 262 7.33 -24.46 8.11
CA SER A 262 8.13 -24.03 6.95
C SER A 262 7.94 -22.56 6.55
N SER A 263 7.08 -21.83 7.27
CA SER A 263 6.79 -20.42 7.02
C SER A 263 7.63 -19.50 7.91
N LEU A 264 7.95 -18.32 7.39
CA LEU A 264 8.27 -17.17 8.24
C LEU A 264 6.95 -16.47 8.60
N VAL A 265 6.65 -16.36 9.89
CA VAL A 265 5.45 -15.66 10.37
C VAL A 265 5.82 -14.25 10.82
N LEU A 266 5.33 -13.22 10.10
CA LEU A 266 5.50 -11.81 10.44
C LEU A 266 4.29 -11.34 11.27
N VAL A 267 4.54 -10.85 12.47
CA VAL A 267 3.48 -10.32 13.37
C VAL A 267 3.70 -8.83 13.58
N GLY A 268 3.42 -8.04 12.56
CA GLY A 268 3.46 -6.58 12.62
C GLY A 268 4.23 -5.89 11.50
N GLU A 269 4.47 -4.57 11.60
CA GLU A 269 4.18 -3.76 12.80
C GLU A 269 2.68 -3.67 13.12
N ILE A 270 2.37 -3.77 14.41
CA ILE A 270 1.03 -3.72 14.96
C ILE A 270 1.11 -3.19 16.39
N GLY A 271 0.19 -2.30 16.76
CA GLY A 271 0.24 -1.59 18.04
C GLY A 271 0.46 -0.08 17.89
N GLY A 272 1.09 0.38 16.79
CA GLY A 272 1.25 1.80 16.49
C GLY A 272 -0.09 2.55 16.39
N ASN A 273 -1.07 1.96 15.69
CA ASN A 273 -2.39 2.60 15.51
C ASN A 273 -3.19 2.71 16.81
N ASP A 274 -2.97 1.81 17.78
CA ASP A 274 -3.58 1.87 19.11
C ASP A 274 -3.23 3.19 19.82
N TYR A 275 -2.06 3.77 19.51
CA TYR A 275 -1.64 5.06 20.01
C TYR A 275 -2.00 6.20 19.07
N ASN A 276 -1.81 6.00 17.75
CA ASN A 276 -2.05 7.04 16.74
C ASN A 276 -3.47 7.60 16.84
N HIS A 277 -4.48 6.74 16.89
CA HIS A 277 -5.87 7.16 16.95
C HIS A 277 -6.17 8.01 18.20
N ALA A 278 -5.65 7.59 19.36
CA ALA A 278 -5.86 8.32 20.60
C ALA A 278 -5.11 9.66 20.63
N PHE A 279 -3.86 9.69 20.14
CA PHE A 279 -3.09 10.93 20.07
C PHE A 279 -3.71 11.97 19.14
N PHE A 280 -4.24 11.57 17.98
CA PHE A 280 -4.88 12.50 17.04
C PHE A 280 -6.27 12.98 17.50
N GLU A 281 -6.91 12.27 18.44
CA GLU A 281 -8.10 12.74 19.18
C GLU A 281 -7.74 13.63 20.39
N GLY A 282 -6.45 13.90 20.62
CA GLY A 282 -6.00 14.80 21.69
C GLY A 282 -5.99 14.18 23.08
N ILE A 283 -6.04 12.84 23.19
CA ILE A 283 -5.94 12.14 24.47
C ILE A 283 -4.56 12.37 25.10
N LYS A 284 -4.55 12.53 26.43
CA LYS A 284 -3.33 12.84 27.20
C LYS A 284 -2.31 11.71 27.11
N VAL A 285 -1.04 12.06 27.02
CA VAL A 285 0.07 11.10 26.90
C VAL A 285 0.06 10.02 27.99
N ALA A 286 -0.17 10.40 29.25
CA ALA A 286 -0.22 9.44 30.36
C ALA A 286 -1.34 8.40 30.22
N GLU A 287 -2.47 8.80 29.62
CA GLU A 287 -3.59 7.89 29.37
C GLU A 287 -3.27 6.97 28.19
N VAL A 288 -2.76 7.49 27.08
CA VAL A 288 -2.34 6.66 25.94
C VAL A 288 -1.22 5.68 26.33
N GLN A 289 -0.29 6.11 27.20
CA GLN A 289 0.77 5.26 27.71
C GLN A 289 0.23 4.07 28.52
N SER A 290 -0.94 4.22 29.15
CA SER A 290 -1.60 3.14 29.88
C SER A 290 -2.13 2.02 28.96
N PHE A 291 -2.23 2.26 27.65
CA PHE A 291 -2.68 1.24 26.69
C PHE A 291 -1.57 0.23 26.39
N ALA A 292 -0.30 0.62 26.53
CA ALA A 292 0.83 -0.18 26.07
C ALA A 292 0.92 -1.59 26.68
N PRO A 293 0.65 -1.81 27.98
CA PRO A 293 0.60 -3.15 28.55
C PRO A 293 -0.46 -4.05 27.88
N ASP A 294 -1.65 -3.54 27.60
CA ASP A 294 -2.73 -4.31 26.96
C ASP A 294 -2.43 -4.61 25.49
N VAL A 295 -1.85 -3.64 24.77
CA VAL A 295 -1.36 -3.81 23.39
C VAL A 295 -0.32 -4.95 23.34
N VAL A 296 0.73 -4.86 24.16
CA VAL A 296 1.81 -5.87 24.19
C VAL A 296 1.29 -7.24 24.63
N LYS A 297 0.38 -7.29 25.60
CA LYS A 297 -0.27 -8.54 26.02
C LYS A 297 -1.07 -9.18 24.89
N THR A 298 -1.75 -8.39 24.07
CA THR A 298 -2.53 -8.89 22.93
C THR A 298 -1.62 -9.45 21.84
N ILE A 299 -0.53 -8.74 21.51
CA ILE A 299 0.52 -9.23 20.61
C ILE A 299 1.12 -10.54 21.13
N GLY A 300 1.49 -10.58 22.41
CA GLY A 300 2.02 -11.78 23.06
C GLY A 300 1.05 -12.97 23.02
N SER A 301 -0.24 -12.72 23.21
CA SER A 301 -1.29 -13.75 23.12
C SER A 301 -1.42 -14.32 21.71
N ALA A 302 -1.38 -13.46 20.68
CA ALA A 302 -1.40 -13.88 19.29
C ALA A 302 -0.18 -14.75 18.93
N ILE A 303 1.02 -14.35 19.40
CA ILE A 303 2.26 -15.13 19.22
C ILE A 303 2.15 -16.52 19.85
N ILE A 304 1.68 -16.61 21.10
CA ILE A 304 1.47 -17.89 21.78
C ILE A 304 0.48 -18.77 21.00
N GLU A 305 -0.61 -18.19 20.51
CA GLU A 305 -1.60 -18.91 19.70
C GLU A 305 -0.99 -19.42 18.38
N LEU A 306 -0.21 -18.60 17.67
CA LEU A 306 0.50 -19.00 16.45
C LEU A 306 1.47 -20.16 16.71
N ILE A 307 2.23 -20.12 17.81
CA ILE A 307 3.12 -21.21 18.22
C ILE A 307 2.33 -22.49 18.50
N ASN A 308 1.21 -22.38 19.24
CA ASN A 308 0.34 -23.53 19.54
C ASN A 308 -0.29 -24.15 18.27
N LEU A 309 -0.52 -23.33 17.23
CA LEU A 309 -0.99 -23.81 15.93
C LEU A 309 0.13 -24.49 15.10
N GLY A 310 1.40 -24.27 15.43
CA GLY A 310 2.55 -24.92 14.81
C GLY A 310 3.59 -23.99 14.18
N ALA A 311 3.47 -22.67 14.37
CA ALA A 311 4.49 -21.73 13.90
C ALA A 311 5.80 -21.93 14.66
N VAL A 312 6.91 -22.05 13.92
CA VAL A 312 8.25 -22.25 14.51
C VAL A 312 9.13 -21.02 14.42
N THR A 313 9.01 -20.22 13.35
CA THR A 313 9.79 -18.99 13.20
C THR A 313 8.87 -17.79 13.09
N LEU A 314 8.95 -16.90 14.07
CA LEU A 314 8.16 -15.68 14.14
C LEU A 314 9.08 -14.47 14.15
N MET A 315 8.81 -13.47 13.32
CA MET A 315 9.45 -12.17 13.35
C MET A 315 8.44 -11.11 13.79
N VAL A 316 8.78 -10.40 14.86
CA VAL A 316 7.90 -9.46 15.54
C VAL A 316 8.59 -8.11 15.58
N PRO A 317 8.20 -7.17 14.72
CA PRO A 317 8.75 -5.82 14.75
C PRO A 317 8.21 -5.00 15.91
N GLY A 318 9.07 -4.12 16.45
CA GLY A 318 8.64 -3.03 17.32
C GLY A 318 8.19 -1.79 16.53
N ASN A 319 7.71 -0.77 17.24
CA ASN A 319 7.33 0.50 16.65
C ASN A 319 8.54 1.23 16.07
N CYS A 320 8.32 1.92 14.95
CA CYS A 320 9.26 2.88 14.36
C CYS A 320 9.51 4.08 15.31
N PRO A 321 10.53 4.94 15.06
CA PRO A 321 10.74 6.16 15.83
C PRO A 321 9.66 7.20 15.49
N ILE A 322 8.50 7.08 16.14
CA ILE A 322 7.32 7.88 15.80
C ILE A 322 7.50 9.39 16.04
N GLY A 323 8.48 9.80 16.85
CA GLY A 323 8.84 11.22 17.00
C GLY A 323 9.40 11.83 15.71
N CYS A 324 9.89 11.00 14.79
CA CYS A 324 10.35 11.41 13.45
C CYS A 324 9.23 11.37 12.39
N SER A 325 8.02 10.93 12.76
CA SER A 325 6.87 10.92 11.86
C SER A 325 6.48 12.35 11.48
N THR A 326 6.45 12.63 10.18
CA THR A 326 6.03 13.92 9.63
C THR A 326 4.64 14.34 10.12
N ALA A 327 3.69 13.41 10.22
CA ALA A 327 2.34 13.69 10.71
C ALA A 327 2.36 14.18 12.17
N TYR A 328 3.19 13.57 13.02
CA TYR A 328 3.35 14.03 14.41
C TYR A 328 4.13 15.34 14.51
N LEU A 329 5.17 15.51 13.71
CA LEU A 329 5.92 16.77 13.62
C LEU A 329 5.03 17.94 13.24
N THR A 330 4.05 17.72 12.35
CA THR A 330 3.07 18.72 11.96
C THR A 330 1.98 18.91 13.01
N TYR A 331 1.43 17.83 13.58
CA TYR A 331 0.33 17.92 14.55
C TYR A 331 0.77 18.52 15.89
N PHE A 332 1.93 18.11 16.40
CA PHE A 332 2.50 18.59 17.67
C PHE A 332 3.59 19.64 17.46
N LEU A 333 3.51 20.41 16.36
CA LEU A 333 4.49 21.44 16.05
C LEU A 333 4.57 22.48 17.18
N THR A 334 5.76 22.64 17.77
CA THR A 334 6.03 23.69 18.78
C THR A 334 7.18 24.59 18.30
N ARG A 335 7.31 25.77 18.94
CA ARG A 335 8.47 26.67 18.75
C ARG A 335 9.61 26.36 19.72
N ASN A 336 9.41 25.44 20.66
CA ASN A 336 10.39 25.13 21.68
C ASN A 336 11.38 24.09 21.13
N MET A 337 12.57 24.56 20.74
CA MET A 337 13.63 23.67 20.22
C MET A 337 14.05 22.59 21.23
N GLY A 338 13.79 22.78 22.53
CA GLY A 338 14.04 21.76 23.54
C GLY A 338 13.22 20.48 23.39
N ASP A 339 12.07 20.55 22.69
CA ASP A 339 11.17 19.41 22.48
C ASP A 339 11.71 18.42 21.41
N TYR A 340 12.66 18.88 20.59
CA TYR A 340 13.23 18.13 19.47
C TYR A 340 14.65 17.64 19.79
N ASP A 341 15.01 16.46 19.29
CA ASP A 341 16.38 15.94 19.34
C ASP A 341 17.27 16.53 18.24
N GLU A 342 18.55 16.13 18.21
CA GLU A 342 19.51 16.61 17.22
C GLU A 342 19.16 16.26 15.77
N ASN A 343 18.26 15.30 15.56
CA ASN A 343 17.77 14.89 14.25
C ASN A 343 16.47 15.60 13.86
N GLY A 344 15.93 16.45 14.76
CA GLY A 344 14.67 17.17 14.57
C GLY A 344 13.42 16.35 14.92
N CYS A 345 13.58 15.19 15.56
CA CYS A 345 12.45 14.35 15.97
C CYS A 345 11.93 14.74 17.36
N ILE A 346 10.63 14.56 17.61
CA ILE A 346 10.00 14.87 18.90
C ILE A 346 10.44 13.86 19.97
N LYS A 347 11.12 14.35 21.01
CA LYS A 347 11.75 13.52 22.05
C LYS A 347 10.76 12.64 22.79
N TRP A 348 9.64 13.20 23.23
CA TRP A 348 8.70 12.45 24.08
C TRP A 348 7.97 11.34 23.32
N LEU A 349 7.74 11.53 22.02
CA LEU A 349 7.17 10.51 21.13
C LEU A 349 8.17 9.39 20.84
N ASN A 350 9.44 9.72 20.63
CA ASN A 350 10.49 8.71 20.50
C ASN A 350 10.65 7.90 21.80
N LYS A 351 10.64 8.55 22.97
CA LYS A 351 10.62 7.88 24.27
C LYS A 351 9.40 6.98 24.46
N PHE A 352 8.24 7.38 23.94
CA PHE A 352 7.03 6.57 23.98
C PHE A 352 7.19 5.28 23.16
N ALA A 353 7.71 5.38 21.93
CA ALA A 353 7.99 4.21 21.10
C ALA A 353 9.04 3.28 21.75
N GLU A 354 10.08 3.84 22.36
CA GLU A 354 11.08 3.07 23.12
C GLU A 354 10.44 2.31 24.29
N TYR A 355 9.54 2.95 25.04
CA TYR A 355 8.80 2.32 26.13
C TYR A 355 7.95 1.13 25.65
N HIS A 356 7.18 1.29 24.57
CA HIS A 356 6.46 0.17 23.95
C HIS A 356 7.43 -0.96 23.57
N ASN A 357 8.53 -0.62 22.88
CA ASN A 357 9.51 -1.58 22.39
C ASN A 357 10.23 -2.33 23.52
N GLU A 358 10.45 -1.70 24.67
CA GLU A 358 10.98 -2.35 25.87
C GLU A 358 9.99 -3.36 26.46
N LEU A 359 8.72 -2.99 26.59
CA LEU A 359 7.67 -3.92 27.03
C LEU A 359 7.54 -5.10 26.07
N LEU A 360 7.50 -4.85 24.77
CA LEU A 360 7.42 -5.88 23.75
C LEU A 360 8.60 -6.85 23.86
N ARG A 361 9.86 -6.36 23.87
CA ARG A 361 11.04 -7.21 24.03
C ARG A 361 11.01 -8.05 25.31
N THR A 362 10.54 -7.48 26.41
CA THR A 362 10.39 -8.20 27.67
C THR A 362 9.39 -9.36 27.53
N GLU A 363 8.24 -9.11 26.91
CA GLU A 363 7.22 -10.12 26.66
C GLU A 363 7.70 -11.20 25.69
N LEU A 364 8.37 -10.83 24.59
CA LEU A 364 8.97 -11.80 23.67
C LEU A 364 10.01 -12.69 24.37
N GLY A 365 10.84 -12.11 25.24
CA GLY A 365 11.79 -12.86 26.06
C GLY A 365 11.10 -13.83 27.04
N ARG A 366 9.94 -13.46 27.59
CA ARG A 366 9.12 -14.35 28.43
C ARG A 366 8.55 -15.50 27.61
N ILE A 367 7.96 -15.22 26.45
CA ILE A 367 7.36 -16.22 25.57
C ILE A 367 8.44 -17.19 25.05
N GLN A 368 9.61 -16.67 24.64
CA GLN A 368 10.71 -17.50 24.15
C GLN A 368 11.19 -18.53 25.19
N LYS A 369 11.19 -18.17 26.50
CA LYS A 369 11.51 -19.10 27.59
C LYS A 369 10.44 -20.18 27.78
N LEU A 370 9.18 -19.85 27.56
CA LEU A 370 8.06 -20.79 27.66
C LEU A 370 7.96 -21.72 26.45
N HIS A 371 8.40 -21.25 25.28
CA HIS A 371 8.33 -21.97 24.01
C HIS A 371 9.73 -22.13 23.39
N PRO A 372 10.65 -22.89 24.02
CA PRO A 372 12.04 -23.02 23.55
C PRO A 372 12.19 -23.71 22.18
N HIS A 373 11.12 -24.33 21.68
CA HIS A 373 11.08 -24.96 20.34
C HIS A 373 10.79 -23.95 19.22
N ALA A 374 10.24 -22.78 19.53
CA ALA A 374 10.02 -21.70 18.59
C ALA A 374 11.22 -20.74 18.60
N THR A 375 11.45 -20.07 17.48
CA THR A 375 12.39 -18.96 17.34
C THR A 375 11.61 -17.67 17.17
N ILE A 376 11.66 -16.81 18.18
CA ILE A 376 11.00 -15.50 18.18
C ILE A 376 12.07 -14.44 17.94
N ILE A 377 12.00 -13.82 16.77
CA ILE A 377 12.92 -12.79 16.29
C ILE A 377 12.29 -11.43 16.55
N TYR A 378 12.87 -10.65 17.46
CA TYR A 378 12.55 -9.24 17.56
C TYR A 378 13.17 -8.50 16.36
N ALA A 379 12.36 -7.77 15.61
CA ALA A 379 12.81 -6.88 14.54
C ALA A 379 12.82 -5.43 15.01
N ASP A 380 14.01 -4.85 15.14
CA ASP A 380 14.23 -3.51 15.68
C ASP A 380 14.02 -2.45 14.60
N TYR A 381 12.75 -2.27 14.19
CA TYR A 381 12.36 -1.24 13.22
C TYR A 381 12.74 0.15 13.71
N TYR A 382 12.70 0.39 15.03
CA TYR A 382 13.10 1.65 15.63
C TYR A 382 14.54 2.02 15.24
N ASN A 383 15.49 1.17 15.61
CA ASN A 383 16.90 1.49 15.41
C ASN A 383 17.32 1.36 13.93
N ALA A 384 16.70 0.47 13.16
CA ALA A 384 16.92 0.38 11.72
C ALA A 384 16.47 1.67 10.99
N ALA A 385 15.35 2.26 11.39
CA ALA A 385 14.90 3.54 10.85
C ALA A 385 15.70 4.73 11.41
N MET A 386 16.09 4.71 12.69
CA MET A 386 16.87 5.80 13.30
C MET A 386 18.25 5.99 12.66
N GLU A 387 18.86 4.94 12.10
CA GLU A 387 20.10 5.08 11.35
C GLU A 387 19.95 6.05 10.16
N ILE A 388 18.79 5.99 9.50
CA ILE A 388 18.44 6.87 8.39
C ILE A 388 18.26 8.31 8.88
N TYR A 389 17.54 8.53 9.98
CA TYR A 389 17.30 9.88 10.51
C TYR A 389 18.57 10.55 11.04
N ARG A 390 19.51 9.78 11.58
CA ARG A 390 20.82 10.28 12.04
C ARG A 390 21.73 10.72 10.91
N SER A 391 21.59 10.14 9.72
CA SER A 391 22.52 10.39 8.60
C SER A 391 21.84 10.25 7.24
N PRO A 392 20.78 11.03 6.93
CA PRO A 392 19.95 10.81 5.75
C PRO A 392 20.74 10.90 4.44
N ASN A 393 21.69 11.84 4.36
CA ASN A 393 22.53 12.03 3.16
C ASN A 393 23.41 10.81 2.86
N VAL A 394 23.90 10.10 3.88
CA VAL A 394 24.72 8.88 3.71
C VAL A 394 23.90 7.78 3.04
N PHE A 395 22.59 7.72 3.32
CA PHE A 395 21.70 6.73 2.73
C PHE A 395 21.08 7.17 1.39
N GLY A 396 21.38 8.38 0.93
CA GLY A 396 20.88 8.95 -0.33
C GLY A 396 19.66 9.86 -0.18
N PHE A 397 19.19 10.15 1.03
CA PHE A 397 17.98 10.93 1.28
C PHE A 397 18.21 12.45 1.29
N GLY A 398 18.78 12.98 0.20
CA GLY A 398 19.10 14.40 0.06
C GLY A 398 17.86 15.33 -0.02
N GLY A 399 16.67 14.79 -0.29
CA GLY A 399 15.40 15.50 -0.27
C GLY A 399 14.88 15.77 1.15
N GLY A 400 15.37 15.01 2.14
CA GLY A 400 15.11 15.20 3.56
C GLY A 400 14.42 14.00 4.22
N ALA A 401 14.69 13.84 5.53
CA ALA A 401 14.15 12.73 6.31
C ALA A 401 12.78 13.02 6.93
N LEU A 402 12.54 14.27 7.34
CA LEU A 402 11.35 14.66 8.11
C LEU A 402 10.24 15.31 7.27
N LYS A 403 10.46 15.47 5.96
CA LYS A 403 9.50 16.10 5.05
C LYS A 403 8.82 15.01 4.22
N ALA A 404 7.49 15.06 4.11
CA ALA A 404 6.77 14.16 3.23
C ALA A 404 7.05 14.48 1.75
N CYS A 405 7.33 13.45 0.95
CA CYS A 405 7.46 13.60 -0.50
C CYS A 405 6.11 13.97 -1.14
N CYS A 406 5.02 13.33 -0.73
CA CYS A 406 3.67 13.56 -1.23
C CYS A 406 2.78 14.19 -0.16
N GLY A 407 2.27 15.39 -0.42
CA GLY A 407 1.42 16.06 0.56
C GLY A 407 0.87 17.40 0.10
N GLY A 408 0.19 18.07 1.02
CA GLY A 408 -0.72 19.19 0.77
C GLY A 408 -0.22 20.57 1.16
N GLU A 409 1.08 20.84 0.96
CA GLU A 409 1.78 22.05 1.44
C GLU A 409 1.76 22.16 2.99
N GLY A 410 2.29 23.24 3.57
CA GLY A 410 2.41 23.42 5.04
C GLY A 410 3.74 22.93 5.66
N PRO A 411 3.89 22.99 7.01
CA PRO A 411 5.05 22.46 7.70
C PRO A 411 5.31 21.01 7.31
N TYR A 412 6.57 20.69 7.01
CA TYR A 412 7.00 19.36 6.56
C TYR A 412 6.27 18.81 5.31
N ASN A 413 5.63 19.70 4.51
CA ASN A 413 4.78 19.34 3.37
C ASN A 413 3.60 18.44 3.73
N MET A 414 3.03 18.63 4.92
CA MET A 414 1.94 17.81 5.42
C MET A 414 0.76 18.69 5.84
N ASN A 415 -0.42 18.30 5.42
CA ASN A 415 -1.68 18.93 5.77
C ASN A 415 -2.77 17.86 5.91
N PHE A 416 -3.31 17.68 7.13
CA PHE A 416 -4.35 16.69 7.41
C PHE A 416 -5.62 16.86 6.55
N ALA A 417 -5.90 18.08 6.05
CA ALA A 417 -7.03 18.33 5.17
C ALA A 417 -6.76 17.96 3.70
N VAL A 418 -5.49 17.81 3.31
CA VAL A 418 -5.05 17.58 1.93
C VAL A 418 -4.09 16.39 1.90
N GLN A 419 -4.68 15.19 1.86
CA GLN A 419 -3.94 13.93 1.80
C GLN A 419 -3.30 13.72 0.42
N CYS A 420 -2.18 12.99 0.39
CA CYS A 420 -1.54 12.53 -0.84
C CYS A 420 -2.56 11.87 -1.78
N GLY A 421 -2.44 12.06 -3.09
CA GLY A 421 -3.32 11.46 -4.09
C GLY A 421 -4.66 12.18 -4.30
N TYR A 422 -5.02 13.16 -3.46
CA TYR A 422 -6.11 14.09 -3.77
C TYR A 422 -5.60 15.46 -4.15
N SER A 423 -6.27 16.12 -5.09
CA SER A 423 -6.02 17.54 -5.36
C SER A 423 -6.34 18.39 -4.13
N PRO A 424 -5.51 19.39 -3.76
CA PRO A 424 -4.35 19.90 -4.50
C PRO A 424 -2.97 19.33 -4.07
N SER A 425 -2.90 18.16 -3.44
CA SER A 425 -1.61 17.55 -3.06
C SER A 425 -0.68 17.32 -4.26
N LYS A 426 0.63 17.32 -3.99
CA LYS A 426 1.68 17.07 -4.99
C LYS A 426 2.71 16.09 -4.42
N SER A 427 3.20 15.17 -5.25
CA SER A 427 4.40 14.40 -4.97
C SER A 427 5.66 15.15 -5.38
N CYS A 428 6.76 14.81 -4.71
CA CYS A 428 8.10 15.20 -5.10
C CYS A 428 8.48 14.51 -6.43
N LYS A 429 9.51 15.02 -7.12
CA LYS A 429 9.92 14.48 -8.43
C LYS A 429 10.64 13.13 -8.34
N ASP A 430 11.34 12.88 -7.23
CA ASP A 430 12.13 11.68 -7.01
C ASP A 430 11.91 11.21 -5.57
N PRO A 431 10.99 10.24 -5.35
CA PRO A 431 10.72 9.68 -4.02
C PRO A 431 11.94 9.04 -3.36
N SER A 432 12.94 8.59 -4.13
CA SER A 432 14.12 7.92 -3.57
C SER A 432 15.02 8.84 -2.72
N LEU A 433 14.86 10.15 -2.87
CA LEU A 433 15.58 11.17 -2.10
C LEU A 433 14.90 11.51 -0.76
N TYR A 434 13.72 10.96 -0.47
CA TYR A 434 12.95 11.26 0.73
C TYR A 434 12.75 10.01 1.58
N VAL A 435 12.68 10.18 2.90
CA VAL A 435 12.39 9.07 3.83
C VAL A 435 10.89 8.88 4.00
N ASN A 436 10.15 9.98 4.17
CA ASN A 436 8.72 9.95 4.44
C ASN A 436 7.92 10.15 3.14
N TRP A 437 6.92 9.29 2.91
CA TRP A 437 6.09 9.33 1.72
C TRP A 437 4.94 10.32 1.87
N ASP A 438 4.00 10.09 2.79
CA ASP A 438 2.71 10.79 2.82
C ASP A 438 2.35 11.50 4.14
N GLY A 439 3.31 11.58 5.06
CA GLY A 439 3.12 12.07 6.41
C GLY A 439 3.25 10.97 7.46
N VAL A 440 2.79 9.75 7.15
CA VAL A 440 2.76 8.63 8.11
C VAL A 440 3.69 7.51 7.64
N HIS A 441 3.63 7.18 6.37
CA HIS A 441 4.33 6.05 5.80
C HIS A 441 5.68 6.46 5.20
N LEU A 442 6.54 5.48 4.96
CA LEU A 442 7.86 5.70 4.40
C LEU A 442 7.87 5.45 2.89
N THR A 443 8.87 5.99 2.23
CA THR A 443 9.11 5.71 0.83
C THR A 443 9.62 4.28 0.65
N GLU A 444 9.47 3.73 -0.55
CA GLU A 444 10.04 2.45 -0.93
C GLU A 444 11.55 2.40 -0.65
N ALA A 445 12.26 3.50 -0.93
CA ALA A 445 13.69 3.61 -0.70
C ALA A 445 14.05 3.49 0.79
N ALA A 446 13.27 4.12 1.68
CA ALA A 446 13.44 4.00 3.12
C ALA A 446 13.08 2.59 3.62
N TYR A 447 11.97 2.01 3.17
CA TYR A 447 11.61 0.63 3.51
C TYR A 447 12.67 -0.38 3.07
N LYS A 448 13.29 -0.17 1.90
CA LYS A 448 14.40 -1.00 1.43
C LYS A 448 15.59 -0.95 2.41
N ARG A 449 15.97 0.23 2.87
CA ARG A 449 17.09 0.40 3.82
C ARG A 449 16.80 -0.31 5.14
N ILE A 450 15.59 -0.13 5.69
CA ILE A 450 15.16 -0.81 6.91
C ILE A 450 15.19 -2.33 6.69
N ALA A 451 14.60 -2.83 5.61
CA ALA A 451 14.59 -4.26 5.29
C ALA A 451 16.01 -4.85 5.20
N LEU A 452 16.93 -4.16 4.51
CA LEU A 452 18.33 -4.59 4.44
C LEU A 452 19.02 -4.59 5.81
N GLY A 453 18.74 -3.60 6.66
CA GLY A 453 19.24 -3.56 8.04
C GLY A 453 18.75 -4.75 8.89
N LEU A 454 17.51 -5.20 8.69
CA LEU A 454 16.94 -6.35 9.38
C LEU A 454 17.50 -7.68 8.88
N LEU A 455 17.59 -7.82 7.56
CA LEU A 455 17.99 -9.05 6.86
C LEU A 455 19.50 -9.27 6.92
N ARG A 456 20.28 -8.20 6.74
CA ARG A 456 21.74 -8.24 6.60
C ARG A 456 22.50 -7.59 7.76
N GLY A 457 21.86 -6.72 8.52
CA GLY A 457 22.47 -5.99 9.63
C GLY A 457 22.29 -6.68 11.00
N SER A 458 22.35 -5.87 12.05
CA SER A 458 22.20 -6.28 13.45
C SER A 458 20.83 -5.97 14.06
N TYR A 459 19.87 -5.53 13.25
CA TYR A 459 18.57 -5.07 13.72
C TYR A 459 17.55 -6.20 13.94
N THR A 460 18.01 -7.44 14.03
CA THR A 460 17.20 -8.60 14.44
C THR A 460 17.86 -9.33 15.61
N THR A 461 17.06 -9.72 16.61
CA THR A 461 17.52 -10.49 17.78
C THR A 461 16.59 -11.68 18.06
N PRO A 462 17.07 -12.94 17.93
CA PRO A 462 18.37 -13.32 17.35
C PRO A 462 18.46 -12.87 15.88
N ARG A 463 19.68 -12.83 15.32
CA ARG A 463 19.86 -12.42 13.92
C ARG A 463 19.12 -13.38 13.00
N LEU A 464 18.36 -12.86 12.04
CA LEU A 464 17.66 -13.70 11.05
C LEU A 464 18.64 -14.62 10.29
N ALA A 465 19.87 -14.15 10.08
CA ALA A 465 20.99 -14.93 9.55
C ALA A 465 21.21 -16.27 10.27
N ALA A 466 20.98 -16.33 11.57
CA ALA A 466 21.15 -17.54 12.37
C ALA A 466 20.08 -18.59 12.02
N THR A 467 18.87 -18.14 11.68
CA THR A 467 17.75 -18.98 11.29
C THR A 467 17.77 -19.30 9.79
N CYS A 468 18.24 -18.37 8.96
CA CYS A 468 18.41 -18.53 7.53
C CYS A 468 19.78 -18.02 7.05
N PRO A 469 20.84 -18.85 7.15
CA PRO A 469 22.21 -18.45 6.79
C PRO A 469 22.40 -18.08 5.31
N ARG A 470 21.49 -18.50 4.43
CA ARG A 470 21.63 -18.32 2.98
C ARG A 470 21.32 -16.91 2.47
N ILE A 471 20.70 -16.04 3.29
CA ILE A 471 20.44 -14.61 2.94
C ILE A 471 21.74 -13.87 2.57
N PHE A 472 22.89 -14.34 3.04
CA PHE A 472 24.19 -13.67 2.87
C PHE A 472 25.05 -14.24 1.73
N TYR A 473 24.67 -15.38 1.14
CA TYR A 473 25.50 -16.05 0.13
C TYR A 473 25.25 -15.54 -1.30
N THR A 474 24.16 -14.84 -1.54
CA THR A 474 23.78 -14.36 -2.88
C THR A 474 24.39 -13.01 -3.26
N ASP A 475 25.01 -12.29 -2.33
CA ASP A 475 25.52 -10.94 -2.58
C ASP A 475 26.91 -10.70 -1.96
N SER A 476 27.90 -11.44 -2.44
CA SER A 476 29.32 -11.20 -2.16
C SER A 476 29.92 -10.08 -3.02
N ARG A 477 29.09 -9.23 -3.66
CA ARG A 477 29.57 -7.99 -4.25
C ARG A 477 29.57 -6.89 -3.18
N PRO A 478 30.74 -6.32 -2.83
CA PRO A 478 30.77 -5.17 -1.94
C PRO A 478 30.00 -4.03 -2.61
N TYR A 479 28.95 -3.53 -1.95
CA TYR A 479 28.43 -2.20 -2.22
C TYR A 479 29.59 -1.23 -1.93
N GLN A 480 30.18 -0.66 -2.98
CA GLN A 480 31.11 0.44 -2.82
C GLN A 480 30.38 1.61 -2.15
N GLN A 481 31.02 2.12 -1.09
CA GLN A 481 30.58 3.17 -0.18
C GLN A 481 30.22 4.47 -0.91
#